data_AF-A0A519IY47-F1
#
_entry.id   AF-A0A519IY47-F1
#
_cell.length_a   1.000
_cell.length_b   1.000
_cell.length_c   1.000
_cell.angle_alpha   90.00
_cell.angle_beta   90.00
_cell.angle_gamma   90.00
#
_symmetry.space_group_name_H-M   'P 1'
#
loop_
_entity.id
_entity.type
_entity.pdbx_description
1 polymer ?
#
loop_
_entity_poly.entity_id
_entity_poly.type
_entity_poly.pdbx_seq_one_letter_code
_entity_poly.pdbx_strand_id
1 'polypeptide(L)'
;MLIDAIRAEGYRLLKNRTTVFWSVVFLPVMSLVLSTLGVLAARLNQQKLAEANINLNMPGGAQDLGQTLLAVAADVANPALLLFVLIGAATVYAGDYRWETWRLTSARNSRPALLLAKVVNVALLALAAIVALVLSKLIGDAIKGVIMGRALSFSLGDDAGRILAVVGLGWARIIQFTLIGLLTAVVSRSLLASLFVPLVVGVAQAAAPMILAGMGVMPGGWVSMLVSPAQAFDLLRSALTGEVVPVAAMTPAVTSFALWLLWPVIAALAWFSRQDLSKE
;
A
#
# COMPACT_ATOMS: atom_id res chain seq x y z
N MET A 1 14.10 -1.67 25.23
CA MET A 1 14.50 -2.65 24.18
C MET A 1 13.72 -2.45 22.88
N LEU A 2 12.41 -2.73 22.80
CA LEU A 2 11.65 -2.57 21.55
C LEU A 2 11.55 -1.11 21.08
N ILE A 3 11.23 -0.18 21.98
CA ILE A 3 11.15 1.26 21.65
C ILE A 3 12.49 1.77 21.12
N ASP A 4 13.59 1.37 21.73
CA ASP A 4 14.93 1.76 21.30
C ASP A 4 15.29 1.17 19.93
N ALA A 5 14.87 -0.08 19.67
CA ALA A 5 15.00 -0.71 18.35
C ALA A 5 14.23 0.06 17.29
N ILE A 6 12.98 0.46 17.59
CA ILE A 6 12.13 1.23 16.68
C ILE A 6 12.80 2.57 16.35
N ARG A 7 13.29 3.29 17.36
CA ARG A 7 13.98 4.58 17.17
C ARG A 7 15.27 4.44 16.36
N ALA A 8 16.10 3.45 16.68
CA ALA A 8 17.36 3.21 15.97
C ALA A 8 17.11 2.85 14.50
N GLU A 9 16.14 1.97 14.24
CA GLU A 9 15.80 1.56 12.88
C GLU A 9 15.13 2.70 12.09
N GLY A 10 14.28 3.50 12.75
CA GLY A 10 13.70 4.69 12.17
C GLY A 10 14.76 5.73 11.79
N TYR A 11 15.75 5.96 12.67
CA TYR A 11 16.88 6.84 12.36
C TYR A 11 17.68 6.36 11.15
N ARG A 12 17.96 5.05 11.08
CA ARG A 12 18.66 4.45 9.93
C ARG A 12 17.87 4.62 8.63
N LEU A 13 16.57 4.38 8.67
CA LEU A 13 15.67 4.55 7.53
C LEU A 13 15.65 6.00 7.03
N LEU A 14 15.49 6.97 7.94
CA LEU A 14 15.46 8.39 7.59
C LEU A 14 16.79 8.89 7.00
N LYS A 15 17.92 8.31 7.41
CA LYS A 15 19.23 8.63 6.83
C LYS A 15 19.44 8.01 5.45
N ASN A 16 18.76 6.91 5.12
CA ASN A 16 18.80 6.32 3.79
C ASN A 16 17.87 7.08 2.82
N ARG A 17 18.38 8.22 2.33
CA ARG A 17 17.65 9.13 1.43
C ARG A 17 17.14 8.44 0.17
N THR A 18 17.89 7.49 -0.37
CA THR A 18 17.50 6.74 -1.57
C THR A 18 16.25 5.90 -1.30
N THR A 19 16.23 5.14 -0.20
CA THR A 19 15.06 4.36 0.19
C THR A 19 13.85 5.24 0.44
N VAL A 20 14.01 6.34 1.20
CA VAL A 20 12.90 7.27 1.49
C VAL A 20 12.38 7.92 0.21
N PHE A 21 13.28 8.35 -0.69
CA PHE A 21 12.90 8.94 -1.96
C PHE A 21 12.04 7.98 -2.80
N TRP A 22 12.52 6.76 -3.03
CA TRP A 22 11.81 5.81 -3.88
C TRP A 22 10.49 5.34 -3.29
N SER A 23 10.43 5.15 -1.96
CA SER A 23 9.22 4.62 -1.31
C SER A 23 8.16 5.65 -0.97
N VAL A 24 8.54 6.90 -0.66
CA VAL A 24 7.63 7.93 -0.17
C VAL A 24 7.46 9.09 -1.15
N VAL A 25 8.53 9.55 -1.80
CA VAL A 25 8.53 10.83 -2.53
C VAL A 25 8.31 10.65 -4.03
N PHE A 26 8.92 9.63 -4.63
CA PHE A 26 8.96 9.46 -6.08
C PHE A 26 7.56 9.38 -6.69
N LEU A 27 6.72 8.47 -6.20
CA LEU A 27 5.38 8.27 -6.76
C LEU A 27 4.48 9.51 -6.61
N PRO A 28 4.39 10.17 -5.45
CA PRO A 28 3.65 11.43 -5.33
C PRO A 28 4.14 12.52 -6.27
N VAL A 29 5.46 12.72 -6.40
CA VAL A 29 6.03 13.74 -7.31
C VAL A 29 5.70 13.41 -8.75
N MET A 30 5.90 12.16 -9.18
CA MET A 30 5.59 11.73 -10.54
C MET A 30 4.09 11.81 -10.84
N SER A 31 3.23 11.40 -9.90
CA SER A 31 1.78 11.56 -10.04
C SER A 31 1.40 13.02 -10.24
N LEU A 32 2.01 13.94 -9.47
CA LEU A 32 1.75 15.36 -9.60
C LEU A 32 2.17 15.85 -11.00
N VAL A 33 3.42 15.58 -11.40
CA VAL A 33 3.95 15.99 -12.71
C VAL A 33 3.11 15.45 -13.86
N LEU A 34 2.75 14.17 -13.84
CA LEU A 34 1.93 13.57 -14.88
C LEU A 34 0.51 14.16 -14.92
N SER A 35 -0.08 14.42 -13.75
CA SER A 35 -1.41 15.03 -13.67
C SER A 35 -1.42 16.46 -14.22
N THR A 36 -0.41 17.27 -13.91
CA THR A 36 -0.33 18.66 -14.37
C THR A 36 -0.04 18.73 -15.86
N LEU A 37 0.90 17.93 -16.36
CA LEU A 37 1.19 17.82 -17.80
C LEU A 37 -0.02 17.34 -18.59
N GLY A 38 -0.76 16.35 -18.07
CA GLY A 38 -1.98 15.84 -18.69
C GLY A 38 -3.05 16.93 -18.84
N VAL A 39 -3.26 17.73 -17.79
CA VAL A 39 -4.23 18.83 -17.81
C VAL A 39 -3.79 19.97 -18.75
N LEU A 40 -2.50 20.31 -18.77
CA LEU A 40 -1.94 21.31 -19.69
C LEU A 40 -2.10 20.87 -21.14
N ALA A 41 -1.71 19.64 -21.47
CA ALA A 41 -1.85 19.08 -22.81
C ALA A 41 -3.32 19.03 -23.24
N ALA A 42 -4.22 18.69 -22.31
CA ALA A 42 -5.64 18.70 -22.57
C ALA A 42 -6.15 20.11 -22.88
N ARG A 43 -5.73 21.14 -22.12
CA ARG A 43 -6.08 22.55 -22.37
C ARG A 43 -5.60 23.02 -23.75
N LEU A 44 -4.35 22.74 -24.08
CA LEU A 44 -3.72 23.18 -25.34
C LEU A 44 -4.35 22.52 -26.58
N ASN A 45 -4.84 21.29 -26.43
CA ASN A 45 -5.45 20.53 -27.53
C ASN A 45 -6.98 20.57 -27.54
N GLN A 46 -7.63 21.44 -26.74
CA GLN A 46 -9.10 21.47 -26.65
C GLN A 46 -9.80 21.61 -28.01
N GLN A 47 -9.26 22.43 -28.92
CA GLN A 47 -9.81 22.61 -30.27
C GLN A 47 -9.70 21.32 -31.11
N LYS A 48 -8.53 20.68 -31.11
CA LYS A 48 -8.30 19.42 -31.84
C LYS A 48 -9.12 18.26 -31.26
N LEU A 49 -9.32 18.24 -29.94
CA LEU A 49 -10.12 17.24 -29.24
C LEU A 49 -11.61 17.41 -29.52
N ALA A 50 -12.09 18.66 -29.61
CA ALA A 50 -13.45 18.99 -30.01
C ALA A 50 -13.72 18.60 -31.48
N GLU A 51 -12.76 18.86 -32.39
CA GLU A 51 -12.84 18.43 -33.79
C GLU A 51 -12.83 16.91 -33.96
N ALA A 52 -12.16 16.18 -33.07
CA ALA A 52 -12.08 14.72 -33.10
C ALA A 52 -13.25 14.00 -32.40
N ASN A 53 -14.26 14.72 -31.88
CA ASN A 53 -15.32 14.18 -31.01
C ASN A 53 -14.79 13.34 -29.82
N ILE A 54 -13.55 13.59 -29.38
CA ILE A 54 -12.98 12.92 -28.23
C ILE A 54 -13.43 13.70 -26.99
N ASN A 55 -14.57 13.28 -26.44
CA ASN A 55 -14.98 13.72 -25.11
C ASN A 55 -14.04 13.08 -24.08
N LEU A 56 -12.94 13.78 -23.78
CA LEU A 56 -12.30 13.62 -22.49
C LEU A 56 -13.39 13.97 -21.48
N ASN A 57 -13.91 12.97 -20.78
CA ASN A 57 -14.98 13.05 -19.80
C ASN A 57 -14.53 13.94 -18.62
N MET A 58 -14.32 15.23 -18.89
CA MET A 58 -13.85 16.22 -17.97
C MET A 58 -15.10 16.74 -17.28
N PRO A 59 -15.36 16.33 -16.02
CA PRO A 59 -16.56 16.76 -15.32
C PRO A 59 -16.63 18.29 -15.36
N GLY A 60 -17.73 18.82 -15.89
CA GLY A 60 -18.03 20.24 -15.85
C GLY A 60 -18.51 20.60 -14.45
N GLY A 61 -17.93 21.61 -13.82
CA GLY A 61 -18.30 22.04 -12.47
C GLY A 61 -17.13 22.51 -11.63
N ALA A 62 -17.43 22.93 -10.39
CA ALA A 62 -16.43 23.22 -9.38
C ALA A 62 -15.58 21.97 -9.10
N GLN A 63 -14.28 22.15 -8.88
CA GLN A 63 -13.39 21.07 -8.48
C GLN A 63 -13.58 20.87 -6.98
N ASP A 64 -14.13 19.73 -6.58
CA ASP A 64 -14.34 19.37 -5.17
C ASP A 64 -13.15 18.56 -4.64
N LEU A 65 -12.38 19.19 -3.75
CA LEU A 65 -11.23 18.59 -3.09
C LEU A 65 -11.65 17.51 -2.07
N GLY A 66 -12.88 17.55 -1.56
CA GLY A 66 -13.44 16.51 -0.69
C GLY A 66 -13.73 15.21 -1.45
N GLN A 67 -14.29 15.31 -2.65
CA GLN A 67 -14.43 14.15 -3.55
C GLN A 67 -13.08 13.56 -3.96
N THR A 68 -12.06 14.41 -4.08
CA THR A 68 -10.68 13.98 -4.35
C THR A 68 -10.17 13.11 -3.20
N LEU A 69 -10.40 13.52 -1.94
CA LEU A 69 -10.03 12.72 -0.77
C LEU A 69 -10.73 11.37 -0.75
N LEU A 70 -12.03 11.32 -1.07
CA LEU A 70 -12.79 10.07 -1.17
C LEU A 70 -12.23 9.15 -2.26
N ALA A 71 -11.96 9.70 -3.45
CA ALA A 71 -11.40 8.94 -4.57
C ALA A 71 -10.00 8.38 -4.23
N VAL A 72 -9.15 9.20 -3.61
CA VAL A 72 -7.81 8.77 -3.18
C VAL A 72 -7.92 7.73 -2.07
N ALA A 73 -8.81 7.91 -1.09
CA ALA A 73 -9.06 6.95 -0.01
C ALA A 73 -9.41 5.56 -0.56
N ALA A 74 -10.31 5.51 -1.54
CA ALA A 74 -10.72 4.26 -2.18
C ALA A 74 -9.57 3.59 -2.97
N ASP A 75 -8.61 4.36 -3.49
CA ASP A 75 -7.48 3.89 -4.31
C ASP A 75 -6.12 3.89 -3.57
N VAL A 76 -6.11 3.97 -2.23
CA VAL A 76 -4.86 4.00 -1.45
C VAL A 76 -4.00 2.76 -1.72
N ALA A 77 -4.62 1.59 -1.84
CA ALA A 77 -3.91 0.33 -2.06
C ALA A 77 -3.58 0.07 -3.55
N ASN A 78 -3.31 1.12 -4.33
CA ASN A 78 -3.01 0.95 -5.75
C ASN A 78 -1.67 0.20 -5.99
N PRO A 79 -1.55 -0.53 -7.11
CA PRO A 79 -0.36 -1.33 -7.40
C PRO A 79 0.93 -0.51 -7.49
N ALA A 80 0.85 0.75 -7.94
CA ALA A 80 2.01 1.62 -8.07
C ALA A 80 2.59 1.99 -6.68
N LEU A 81 1.74 2.45 -5.75
CA LEU A 81 2.16 2.77 -4.38
C LEU A 81 2.70 1.53 -3.69
N LEU A 82 2.02 0.41 -3.84
CA LEU A 82 2.47 -0.88 -3.30
C LEU A 82 3.86 -1.26 -3.80
N LEU A 83 4.15 -1.12 -5.10
CA LEU A 83 5.47 -1.42 -5.67
C LEU A 83 6.57 -0.54 -5.04
N PHE A 84 6.36 0.77 -4.96
CA PHE A 84 7.34 1.70 -4.40
C PHE A 84 7.55 1.51 -2.90
N VAL A 85 6.48 1.28 -2.14
CA VAL A 85 6.58 0.93 -0.71
C VAL A 85 7.29 -0.41 -0.52
N LEU A 86 7.05 -1.41 -1.38
CA LEU A 86 7.74 -2.70 -1.34
C LEU A 86 9.24 -2.58 -1.61
N ILE A 87 9.68 -1.68 -2.48
CA ILE A 87 11.12 -1.39 -2.66
C ILE A 87 11.71 -0.94 -1.32
N GLY A 88 11.03 -0.01 -0.63
CA GLY A 88 11.47 0.43 0.70
C GLY A 88 11.47 -0.69 1.73
N ALA A 89 10.37 -1.44 1.81
CA ALA A 89 10.22 -2.57 2.71
C ALA A 89 11.32 -3.64 2.50
N ALA A 90 11.60 -4.01 1.25
CA ALA A 90 12.63 -4.99 0.91
C ALA A 90 14.03 -4.51 1.34
N THR A 91 14.34 -3.22 1.17
CA THR A 91 15.61 -2.66 1.66
C THR A 91 15.72 -2.70 3.18
N VAL A 92 14.63 -2.46 3.91
CA VAL A 92 14.61 -2.51 5.38
C VAL A 92 14.69 -3.95 5.89
N TYR A 93 13.90 -4.87 5.34
CA TYR A 93 13.84 -6.25 5.80
C TYR A 93 15.08 -7.06 5.41
N ALA A 94 15.51 -6.99 4.16
CA ALA A 94 16.63 -7.79 3.66
C ALA A 94 18.00 -7.10 3.80
N GLY A 95 18.04 -5.79 4.10
CA GLY A 95 19.27 -5.02 4.17
C GLY A 95 20.29 -5.58 5.15
N ASP A 96 19.83 -6.04 6.32
CA ASP A 96 20.73 -6.61 7.34
C ASP A 96 21.31 -7.97 6.94
N TYR A 97 20.61 -8.75 6.12
CA TYR A 97 21.12 -10.00 5.58
C TYR A 97 22.20 -9.76 4.52
N ARG A 98 22.01 -8.75 3.66
CA ARG A 98 22.98 -8.40 2.61
C ARG A 98 24.32 -7.93 3.17
N TRP A 99 24.30 -7.17 4.26
CA TRP A 99 25.49 -6.54 4.84
C TRP A 99 25.98 -7.21 6.13
N GLU A 100 25.36 -8.32 6.52
CA GLU A 100 25.64 -9.08 7.75
C GLU A 100 25.61 -8.22 9.04
N THR A 101 24.94 -7.06 9.01
CA THR A 101 24.88 -6.11 10.13
C THR A 101 24.04 -6.64 11.30
N TRP A 102 23.30 -7.73 11.10
CA TRP A 102 22.57 -8.44 12.16
C TRP A 102 23.50 -8.92 13.30
N ARG A 103 24.78 -9.19 13.01
CA ARG A 103 25.77 -9.59 14.03
C ARG A 103 25.97 -8.51 15.09
N LEU A 104 25.97 -7.25 14.66
CA LEU A 104 26.23 -6.11 15.53
C LEU A 104 24.98 -5.70 16.32
N THR A 105 23.79 -5.97 15.78
CA THR A 105 22.51 -5.54 16.38
C THR A 105 21.90 -6.60 17.31
N SER A 106 22.08 -7.89 17.00
CA SER A 106 21.59 -8.99 17.84
C SER A 106 22.25 -9.08 19.21
N ALA A 107 23.51 -8.66 19.34
CA ALA A 107 24.21 -8.60 20.63
C ALA A 107 23.61 -7.56 21.61
N ARG A 108 22.86 -6.58 21.10
CA ARG A 108 22.34 -5.45 21.91
C ARG A 108 20.81 -5.48 22.07
N ASN A 109 20.11 -6.36 21.36
CA ASN A 109 18.66 -6.41 21.40
C ASN A 109 18.12 -7.81 21.09
N SER A 110 16.94 -8.13 21.62
CA SER A 110 16.34 -9.44 21.37
C SER A 110 15.90 -9.59 19.91
N ARG A 111 16.05 -10.80 19.37
CA ARG A 111 15.66 -11.12 17.98
C ARG A 111 14.22 -10.70 17.64
N PRO A 112 13.20 -10.94 18.50
CA PRO A 112 11.84 -10.49 18.22
C PRO A 112 11.71 -8.96 18.19
N ALA A 113 12.42 -8.25 19.06
CA ALA A 113 12.37 -6.79 19.11
C ALA A 113 12.96 -6.16 17.84
N LEU A 114 14.04 -6.72 17.30
CA LEU A 114 14.63 -6.25 16.04
C LEU A 114 13.69 -6.41 14.85
N LEU A 115 13.02 -7.57 14.76
CA LEU A 115 12.10 -7.85 13.65
C LEU A 115 10.84 -6.99 13.75
N LEU A 116 10.23 -6.88 14.93
CA LEU A 116 9.07 -6.01 15.15
C LEU A 116 9.39 -4.53 14.92
N ALA A 117 10.60 -4.07 15.27
CA ALA A 117 11.03 -2.71 14.99
C ALA A 117 11.05 -2.40 13.49
N LYS A 118 11.45 -3.37 12.65
CA LYS A 118 11.38 -3.23 11.19
C LYS A 118 9.94 -3.13 10.70
N VAL A 119 9.07 -4.00 11.20
CA VAL A 119 7.64 -4.00 10.83
C VAL A 119 7.01 -2.66 11.16
N VAL A 120 7.23 -2.12 12.37
CA VAL A 120 6.70 -0.82 12.78
C VAL A 120 7.23 0.30 11.88
N ASN A 121 8.54 0.33 11.58
CA ASN A 121 9.10 1.38 10.73
C ASN A 121 8.62 1.29 9.27
N VAL A 122 8.41 0.09 8.73
CA VAL A 122 7.81 -0.08 7.40
C VAL A 122 6.33 0.30 7.40
N ALA A 123 5.59 0.03 8.47
CA ALA A 123 4.22 0.48 8.63
C ALA A 123 4.12 2.01 8.66
N LEU A 124 5.03 2.68 9.39
CA LEU A 124 5.14 4.14 9.40
C LEU A 124 5.59 4.71 8.04
N LEU A 125 6.52 4.05 7.34
CA LEU A 125 6.92 4.41 5.98
C LEU A 125 5.72 4.35 5.03
N ALA A 126 4.93 3.28 5.08
CA ALA A 126 3.73 3.12 4.26
C ALA A 126 2.72 4.24 4.57
N LEU A 127 2.52 4.57 5.85
CA LEU A 127 1.65 5.68 6.25
C LEU A 127 2.14 7.02 5.68
N ALA A 128 3.45 7.30 5.77
CA ALA A 128 4.04 8.50 5.21
C ALA A 128 3.88 8.56 3.67
N ALA A 129 4.01 7.43 2.98
CA ALA A 129 3.80 7.34 1.54
C ALA A 129 2.34 7.63 1.14
N ILE A 130 1.37 7.13 1.92
CA ILE A 130 -0.06 7.44 1.73
C ILE A 130 -0.31 8.94 1.92
N VAL A 131 0.19 9.52 3.01
CA VAL A 131 0.03 10.96 3.28
C VAL A 131 0.64 11.80 2.16
N ALA A 132 1.84 11.46 1.71
CA ALA A 132 2.49 12.15 0.60
C ALA A 132 1.68 12.05 -0.70
N LEU A 133 1.10 10.87 -0.99
CA LEU A 133 0.25 10.68 -2.16
C LEU A 133 -1.04 11.51 -2.08
N VAL A 134 -1.72 11.51 -0.92
CA VAL A 134 -2.91 12.32 -0.68
C VAL A 134 -2.62 13.81 -0.91
N LEU A 135 -1.53 14.32 -0.31
CA LEU A 135 -1.11 15.71 -0.50
C LEU A 135 -0.82 16.02 -1.97
N SER A 136 -0.11 15.14 -2.67
CA SER A 136 0.16 15.30 -4.11
C SER A 136 -1.12 15.39 -4.94
N LYS A 137 -2.10 14.52 -4.67
CA LYS A 137 -3.38 14.53 -5.39
C LYS A 137 -4.19 15.79 -5.12
N LEU A 138 -4.23 16.25 -3.87
CA LEU A 138 -4.89 17.52 -3.51
C LEU A 138 -4.24 18.72 -4.22
N ILE A 139 -2.90 18.78 -4.25
CA ILE A 139 -2.18 19.84 -4.95
C ILE A 139 -2.44 19.75 -6.46
N GLY A 140 -2.42 18.54 -7.03
CA GLY A 140 -2.70 18.31 -8.45
C GLY A 140 -4.10 18.79 -8.85
N ASP A 141 -5.11 18.50 -8.03
CA ASP A 141 -6.49 18.92 -8.29
C ASP A 141 -6.69 20.42 -8.09
N ALA A 142 -6.00 21.04 -7.14
CA ALA A 142 -5.96 22.50 -7.01
C ALA A 142 -5.34 23.15 -8.27
N ILE A 143 -4.21 22.63 -8.76
CA ILE A 143 -3.56 23.10 -9.99
C ILE A 143 -4.50 22.92 -11.19
N LYS A 144 -5.19 21.78 -11.28
CA LYS A 144 -6.19 21.52 -12.34
C LYS A 144 -7.32 22.55 -12.30
N GLY A 145 -7.84 22.87 -11.11
CA GLY A 145 -8.86 23.89 -10.92
C GLY A 145 -8.40 25.25 -11.46
N VAL A 146 -7.18 25.68 -11.13
CA VAL A 146 -6.59 26.94 -11.61
C VAL A 146 -6.39 26.93 -13.13
N ILE A 147 -5.81 25.87 -13.68
CA ILE A 147 -5.57 25.77 -15.14
C ILE A 147 -6.89 25.75 -15.92
N MET A 148 -7.96 25.19 -15.36
CA MET A 148 -9.26 25.10 -16.03
C MET A 148 -10.19 26.28 -15.69
N GLY A 149 -9.77 27.23 -14.85
CA GLY A 149 -10.62 28.35 -14.40
C GLY A 149 -11.84 27.91 -13.59
N ARG A 150 -11.74 26.80 -12.86
CA ARG A 150 -12.85 26.23 -12.07
C ARG A 150 -12.78 26.71 -10.62
N ALA A 151 -13.93 26.97 -10.03
CA ALA A 151 -14.02 27.24 -8.59
C ALA A 151 -13.56 26.01 -7.79
N LEU A 152 -12.83 26.24 -6.71
CA LEU A 152 -12.43 25.21 -5.75
C LEU A 152 -13.51 25.13 -4.67
N SER A 153 -13.98 23.94 -4.39
CA SER A 153 -14.90 23.66 -3.29
C SER A 153 -14.34 22.54 -2.41
N PHE A 154 -14.80 22.47 -1.17
CA PHE A 154 -14.42 21.44 -0.24
C PHE A 154 -15.67 20.95 0.49
N SER A 155 -16.13 19.75 0.16
CA SER A 155 -17.25 19.12 0.86
C SER A 155 -16.81 17.78 1.48
N LEU A 156 -16.79 17.71 2.82
CA LEU A 156 -16.34 16.51 3.54
C LEU A 156 -17.46 15.82 4.35
N GLY A 157 -18.59 16.51 4.53
CA GLY A 157 -19.82 15.99 5.14
C GLY A 157 -19.60 15.12 6.39
N ASP A 158 -20.44 14.10 6.54
CA ASP A 158 -20.33 13.06 7.57
C ASP A 158 -19.36 11.94 7.18
N ASP A 159 -18.64 12.09 6.05
CA ASP A 159 -17.83 11.05 5.44
C ASP A 159 -16.43 10.89 6.05
N ALA A 160 -16.03 11.76 6.98
CA ALA A 160 -14.70 11.74 7.58
C ALA A 160 -14.34 10.38 8.21
N GLY A 161 -15.26 9.79 8.97
CA GLY A 161 -15.05 8.49 9.60
C GLY A 161 -14.91 7.36 8.57
N ARG A 162 -15.72 7.41 7.51
CA ARG A 162 -15.69 6.46 6.40
C ARG A 162 -14.37 6.53 5.64
N ILE A 163 -13.90 7.75 5.34
CA ILE A 163 -12.61 8.00 4.69
C ILE A 163 -11.48 7.39 5.52
N LEU A 164 -11.44 7.67 6.83
CA LEU A 164 -10.40 7.13 7.72
C LEU A 164 -10.42 5.60 7.77
N ALA A 165 -11.61 4.99 7.81
CA ALA A 165 -11.75 3.54 7.80
C ALA A 165 -11.22 2.91 6.49
N VAL A 166 -11.58 3.48 5.34
CA VAL A 166 -11.12 3.00 4.03
C VAL A 166 -9.61 3.20 3.86
N VAL A 167 -9.07 4.35 4.27
CA VAL A 167 -7.62 4.61 4.26
C VAL A 167 -6.89 3.64 5.19
N GLY A 168 -7.42 3.39 6.39
CA GLY A 168 -6.87 2.44 7.35
C GLY A 168 -6.85 1.01 6.81
N LEU A 169 -7.92 0.59 6.13
CA LEU A 169 -8.00 -0.70 5.45
C LEU A 169 -6.96 -0.78 4.31
N GLY A 170 -6.83 0.27 3.50
CA GLY A 170 -5.82 0.36 2.43
C GLY A 170 -4.39 0.30 2.96
N TRP A 171 -4.12 0.97 4.09
CA TRP A 171 -2.84 0.92 4.77
C TRP A 171 -2.53 -0.49 5.29
N ALA A 172 -3.50 -1.15 5.94
CA ALA A 172 -3.35 -2.54 6.38
C ALA A 172 -3.10 -3.49 5.21
N ARG A 173 -3.73 -3.24 4.05
CA ARG A 173 -3.51 -4.01 2.82
C ARG A 173 -2.08 -3.86 2.30
N ILE A 174 -1.52 -2.64 2.29
CA ILE A 174 -0.11 -2.43 1.95
C ILE A 174 0.78 -3.19 2.92
N ILE A 175 0.48 -3.13 4.22
CA ILE A 175 1.23 -3.87 5.24
C ILE A 175 1.24 -5.37 4.95
N GLN A 176 0.11 -6.01 4.62
CA GLN A 176 0.05 -7.43 4.28
C GLN A 176 1.11 -7.82 3.23
N PHE A 177 1.24 -7.04 2.15
CA PHE A 177 2.25 -7.28 1.12
C PHE A 177 3.68 -7.10 1.64
N THR A 178 3.92 -6.06 2.44
CA THR A 178 5.25 -5.88 3.05
C THR A 178 5.59 -7.03 3.99
N LEU A 179 4.62 -7.60 4.69
CA LEU A 179 4.82 -8.71 5.63
C LEU A 179 5.11 -10.03 4.91
N ILE A 180 4.53 -10.26 3.73
CA ILE A 180 4.97 -11.35 2.83
C ILE A 180 6.43 -11.11 2.42
N GLY A 181 6.80 -9.85 2.16
CA GLY A 181 8.17 -9.45 1.87
C GLY A 181 9.12 -9.75 3.03
N LEU A 182 8.71 -9.43 4.26
CA LEU A 182 9.44 -9.76 5.48
C LEU A 182 9.65 -11.28 5.62
N LEU A 183 8.57 -12.07 5.52
CA LEU A 183 8.67 -13.53 5.61
C LEU A 183 9.64 -14.07 4.56
N THR A 184 9.53 -13.56 3.33
CA THR A 184 10.44 -13.95 2.25
C THR A 184 11.88 -13.56 2.56
N ALA A 185 12.13 -12.32 3.00
CA ALA A 185 13.47 -11.84 3.37
C ALA A 185 14.10 -12.73 4.44
N VAL A 186 13.31 -13.10 5.45
CA VAL A 186 13.73 -13.94 6.56
C VAL A 186 14.04 -15.36 6.06
N VAL A 187 13.16 -15.97 5.27
CA VAL A 187 13.36 -17.34 4.77
C VAL A 187 14.52 -17.44 3.77
N SER A 188 14.59 -16.52 2.81
CA SER A 188 15.52 -16.61 1.68
C SER A 188 16.81 -15.81 1.85
N ARG A 189 16.88 -14.92 2.84
CA ARG A 189 18.00 -13.99 3.07
C ARG A 189 18.34 -13.14 1.83
N SER A 190 17.35 -12.87 0.98
CA SER A 190 17.55 -12.21 -0.32
C SER A 190 16.67 -10.97 -0.48
N LEU A 191 17.29 -9.87 -0.90
CA LEU A 191 16.61 -8.62 -1.20
C LEU A 191 15.68 -8.76 -2.40
N LEU A 192 16.13 -9.42 -3.47
CA LEU A 192 15.33 -9.62 -4.67
C LEU A 192 14.10 -10.46 -4.38
N ALA A 193 14.25 -11.55 -3.61
CA ALA A 193 13.11 -12.38 -3.23
C ALA A 193 12.10 -11.58 -2.38
N SER A 194 12.57 -10.79 -1.41
CA SER A 194 11.73 -9.91 -0.58
C SER A 194 10.92 -8.91 -1.40
N LEU A 195 11.40 -8.50 -2.57
CA LEU A 195 10.70 -7.58 -3.47
C LEU A 195 9.74 -8.33 -4.41
N PHE A 196 10.21 -9.39 -5.07
CA PHE A 196 9.46 -10.05 -6.14
C PHE A 196 8.39 -11.02 -5.65
N VAL A 197 8.61 -11.75 -4.55
CA VAL A 197 7.61 -12.72 -4.06
C VAL A 197 6.27 -12.06 -3.71
N PRO A 198 6.22 -10.93 -2.97
CA PRO A 198 4.96 -10.23 -2.73
C PRO A 198 4.27 -9.77 -4.02
N LEU A 199 5.03 -9.35 -5.03
CA LEU A 199 4.48 -8.93 -6.32
C LEU A 199 3.85 -10.11 -7.07
N VAL A 200 4.55 -11.25 -7.13
CA VAL A 200 4.03 -12.48 -7.73
C VAL A 200 2.78 -12.96 -6.99
N VAL A 201 2.78 -12.90 -5.66
CA VAL A 201 1.59 -13.20 -4.85
C VAL A 201 0.45 -12.24 -5.17
N GLY A 202 0.73 -10.96 -5.42
CA GLY A 202 -0.29 -9.99 -5.84
C GLY A 202 -0.91 -10.34 -7.19
N VAL A 203 -0.09 -10.71 -8.17
CA VAL A 203 -0.56 -11.17 -9.50
C VAL A 203 -1.38 -12.46 -9.36
N ALA A 204 -0.91 -13.42 -8.56
CA ALA A 204 -1.63 -14.65 -8.30
C ALA A 204 -2.99 -14.39 -7.64
N GLN A 205 -3.06 -13.45 -6.69
CA GLN A 205 -4.31 -13.07 -6.04
C GLN A 205 -5.28 -12.37 -6.98
N ALA A 206 -4.80 -11.60 -7.96
CA ALA A 206 -5.64 -10.99 -8.98
C ALA A 206 -6.22 -12.03 -9.96
N ALA A 207 -5.47 -13.09 -10.27
CA ALA A 207 -5.95 -14.20 -11.10
C ALA A 207 -6.81 -15.23 -10.33
N ALA A 208 -6.66 -15.31 -9.01
CA ALA A 208 -7.31 -16.31 -8.17
C ALA A 208 -8.85 -16.38 -8.32
N PRO A 209 -9.62 -15.26 -8.37
CA PRO A 209 -11.07 -15.32 -8.54
C PRO A 209 -11.48 -16.06 -9.82
N MET A 210 -10.79 -15.79 -10.94
CA MET A 210 -11.05 -16.43 -12.23
C MET A 210 -10.76 -17.92 -12.19
N ILE A 211 -9.61 -18.30 -11.61
CA ILE A 211 -9.19 -19.71 -11.50
C ILE A 211 -10.17 -20.49 -10.60
N LEU A 212 -10.50 -19.92 -9.43
CA LEU A 212 -11.40 -20.55 -8.46
C LEU A 212 -12.83 -20.70 -9.01
N ALA A 213 -13.33 -19.71 -9.75
CA ALA A 213 -14.62 -19.81 -10.42
C ALA A 213 -14.63 -20.96 -11.44
N GLY A 214 -13.55 -21.14 -12.22
CA GLY A 214 -13.40 -22.27 -13.14
C GLY A 214 -13.36 -23.64 -12.45
N MET A 215 -13.00 -23.68 -11.16
CA MET A 215 -13.01 -24.88 -10.32
C MET A 215 -14.35 -25.10 -9.59
N GLY A 216 -15.36 -24.27 -9.85
CA GLY A 216 -16.68 -24.35 -9.18
C GLY A 216 -16.69 -23.85 -7.74
N VAL A 217 -15.65 -23.11 -7.30
CA VAL A 217 -15.61 -22.53 -5.96
C VAL A 217 -16.53 -21.31 -5.91
N MET A 218 -17.48 -21.31 -4.98
CA MET A 218 -18.42 -20.21 -4.81
C MET A 218 -17.71 -18.90 -4.44
N PRO A 219 -17.96 -17.78 -5.16
CA PRO A 219 -17.52 -16.46 -4.75
C PRO A 219 -18.09 -16.11 -3.38
N GLY A 220 -17.27 -15.50 -2.52
CA GLY A 220 -17.69 -15.14 -1.15
C GLY A 220 -17.64 -16.29 -0.14
N GLY A 221 -17.33 -17.50 -0.57
CA GLY A 221 -17.12 -18.64 0.33
C GLY A 221 -15.80 -18.56 1.11
N TRP A 222 -15.67 -19.41 2.13
CA TRP A 222 -14.46 -19.50 2.96
C TRP A 222 -13.20 -19.75 2.14
N VAL A 223 -13.25 -20.71 1.21
CA VAL A 223 -12.09 -21.07 0.39
C VAL A 223 -11.65 -19.90 -0.49
N SER A 224 -12.59 -19.23 -1.17
CA SER A 224 -12.25 -18.10 -2.03
C SER A 224 -11.64 -16.94 -1.25
N MET A 225 -12.20 -16.64 -0.08
CA MET A 225 -11.72 -15.56 0.78
C MET A 225 -10.36 -15.87 1.39
N LEU A 226 -10.13 -17.08 1.90
CA LEU A 226 -8.85 -17.48 2.50
C LEU A 226 -7.71 -17.54 1.48
N VAL A 227 -7.97 -17.98 0.25
CA VAL A 227 -6.95 -18.05 -0.81
C VAL A 227 -6.67 -16.67 -1.41
N SER A 228 -7.68 -15.81 -1.50
CA SER A 228 -7.57 -14.48 -2.09
C SER A 228 -7.92 -13.39 -1.06
N PRO A 229 -6.96 -12.92 -0.25
CA PRO A 229 -7.19 -11.79 0.64
C PRO A 229 -7.44 -10.48 -0.14
N ALA A 230 -7.18 -10.45 -1.46
CA ALA A 230 -7.62 -9.37 -2.34
C ALA A 230 -9.15 -9.27 -2.39
N GLN A 231 -9.86 -10.39 -2.58
CA GLN A 231 -11.32 -10.43 -2.54
C GLN A 231 -11.87 -10.01 -1.18
N ALA A 232 -11.21 -10.45 -0.10
CA ALA A 232 -11.57 -10.04 1.25
C ALA A 232 -11.42 -8.51 1.43
N PHE A 233 -10.31 -7.94 0.96
CA PHE A 233 -10.07 -6.50 0.99
C PHE A 233 -11.13 -5.72 0.19
N ASP A 234 -11.44 -6.16 -1.03
CA ASP A 234 -12.43 -5.48 -1.89
C ASP A 234 -13.82 -5.51 -1.28
N LEU A 235 -14.21 -6.65 -0.69
CA LEU A 235 -15.48 -6.82 0.01
C LEU A 235 -15.56 -5.94 1.28
N LEU A 236 -14.49 -5.87 2.07
CA LEU A 236 -14.44 -5.00 3.24
C LEU A 236 -14.47 -3.52 2.84
N ARG A 237 -13.79 -3.16 1.76
CA ARG A 237 -13.79 -1.81 1.21
C ARG A 237 -15.20 -1.43 0.72
N SER A 238 -15.89 -2.31 -0.01
CA SER A 238 -17.25 -2.03 -0.49
C SER A 238 -18.25 -1.88 0.66
N ALA A 239 -18.11 -2.69 1.71
CA ALA A 239 -18.91 -2.56 2.93
C ALA A 239 -18.68 -1.19 3.60
N LEU A 240 -17.44 -0.73 3.66
CA LEU A 240 -17.10 0.58 4.22
C LEU A 240 -17.59 1.74 3.34
N THR A 241 -17.59 1.60 2.01
CA THR A 241 -18.10 2.64 1.10
C THR A 241 -19.63 2.69 1.06
N GLY A 242 -20.33 1.77 1.73
CA GLY A 242 -21.79 1.75 1.85
C GLY A 242 -22.50 0.95 0.76
N GLU A 243 -21.77 0.12 0.02
CA GLU A 243 -22.37 -0.82 -0.93
C GLU A 243 -23.11 -1.94 -0.18
N VAL A 244 -24.13 -2.51 -0.82
CA VAL A 244 -24.84 -3.66 -0.26
C VAL A 244 -24.01 -4.91 -0.48
N VAL A 245 -23.58 -5.54 0.61
CA VAL A 245 -22.64 -6.66 0.56
C VAL A 245 -23.21 -7.88 1.31
N PRO A 246 -23.01 -9.12 0.83
CA PRO A 246 -23.56 -10.30 1.49
C PRO A 246 -23.01 -10.49 2.91
N VAL A 247 -23.91 -10.47 3.92
CA VAL A 247 -23.53 -10.64 5.34
C VAL A 247 -22.79 -11.96 5.59
N ALA A 248 -23.19 -13.03 4.90
CA ALA A 248 -22.55 -14.35 5.00
C ALA A 248 -21.07 -14.34 4.60
N ALA A 249 -20.65 -13.40 3.73
CA ALA A 249 -19.27 -13.28 3.25
C ALA A 249 -18.40 -12.37 4.13
N MET A 250 -18.98 -11.64 5.10
CA MET A 250 -18.24 -10.74 6.00
C MET A 250 -17.28 -11.50 6.92
N THR A 251 -17.75 -12.58 7.56
CA THR A 251 -16.93 -13.34 8.50
C THR A 251 -15.71 -13.98 7.80
N PRO A 252 -15.86 -14.66 6.64
CA PRO A 252 -14.72 -15.12 5.85
C PRO A 252 -13.77 -14.00 5.42
N ALA A 253 -14.29 -12.82 5.06
CA ALA A 253 -13.46 -11.69 4.63
C ALA A 253 -12.62 -11.12 5.77
N VAL A 254 -13.24 -10.82 6.93
CA VAL A 254 -12.52 -10.30 8.11
C VAL A 254 -11.46 -11.30 8.58
N THR A 255 -11.83 -12.58 8.68
CA THR A 255 -10.92 -13.64 9.14
C THR A 255 -9.76 -13.83 8.18
N SER A 256 -10.01 -13.92 6.87
CA SER A 256 -8.95 -14.01 5.86
C SER A 256 -8.01 -12.80 5.93
N PHE A 257 -8.57 -11.59 5.97
CA PHE A 257 -7.76 -10.37 6.03
C PHE A 257 -6.88 -10.33 7.29
N ALA A 258 -7.43 -10.70 8.44
CA ALA A 258 -6.68 -10.78 9.70
C ALA A 258 -5.59 -11.87 9.65
N LEU A 259 -5.90 -13.05 9.10
CA LEU A 259 -4.92 -14.13 8.97
C LEU A 259 -3.76 -13.75 8.07
N TRP A 260 -4.02 -13.12 6.92
CA TRP A 260 -2.96 -12.67 6.01
C TRP A 260 -2.15 -11.48 6.54
N LEU A 261 -2.66 -10.77 7.55
CA LEU A 261 -1.92 -9.75 8.27
C LEU A 261 -1.03 -10.34 9.38
N LEU A 262 -1.54 -11.34 10.12
CA LEU A 262 -0.84 -11.87 11.29
C LEU A 262 0.12 -13.02 10.94
N TRP A 263 -0.29 -13.92 10.05
CA TRP A 263 0.45 -15.14 9.75
C TRP A 263 1.88 -14.87 9.26
N PRO A 264 2.16 -13.94 8.32
CA PRO A 264 3.52 -13.76 7.84
C PRO A 264 4.48 -13.24 8.93
N VAL A 265 3.98 -12.41 9.86
CA VAL A 265 4.78 -11.92 11.01
C VAL A 265 5.08 -13.06 11.98
N ILE A 266 4.07 -13.86 12.33
CA ILE A 266 4.22 -15.00 13.24
C ILE A 266 5.21 -16.01 12.65
N ALA A 267 5.05 -16.35 11.37
CA ALA A 267 5.95 -17.25 10.66
C ALA A 267 7.38 -16.69 10.57
N ALA A 268 7.53 -15.40 10.29
CA ALA A 268 8.84 -14.74 10.23
C ALA A 268 9.54 -14.73 11.60
N LEU A 269 8.81 -14.43 12.68
CA LEU A 269 9.34 -14.48 14.05
C LEU A 269 9.76 -15.89 14.43
N ALA A 270 8.92 -16.89 14.18
CA ALA A 270 9.20 -18.29 14.45
C ALA A 270 10.46 -18.75 13.70
N TRP A 271 10.58 -18.42 12.42
CA TRP A 271 11.75 -18.76 11.62
C TRP A 271 12.99 -18.03 12.12
N PHE A 272 12.95 -16.70 12.25
CA PHE A 272 14.07 -15.85 12.67
C PHE A 272 14.65 -16.25 14.03
N SER A 273 13.78 -16.66 14.97
CA SER A 273 14.21 -17.13 16.29
C SER A 273 15.06 -18.40 16.23
N ARG A 274 14.83 -19.26 15.23
CA ARG A 274 15.53 -20.54 15.03
C ARG A 274 16.66 -20.47 14.03
N GLN A 275 16.85 -19.33 13.37
CA GLN A 275 17.91 -19.19 12.38
C GLN A 275 19.26 -19.31 13.04
N ASP A 276 20.07 -20.22 12.53
CA ASP A 276 21.51 -20.16 12.74
C ASP A 276 22.04 -18.98 11.94
N LEU A 277 22.29 -17.90 12.66
CA LEU A 277 22.94 -16.72 12.16
C LEU A 277 24.41 -16.94 12.51
N SER A 278 25.12 -17.72 11.69
CA SER A 278 26.49 -18.15 12.02
C SER A 278 27.46 -16.96 11.97
N LYS A 279 27.68 -16.37 13.14
CA LYS A 279 28.91 -16.36 13.97
C LYS A 279 28.46 -15.89 15.37
N GLU A 280 27.64 -16.71 16.04
CA GLU A 280 27.59 -16.70 17.52
C GLU A 280 28.85 -17.37 18.07
#